data_AF-A0A389MRT0-F1
#
_entry.id   AF-A0A389MRT0-F1
#
_cell.length_a   1.000
_cell.length_b   1.000
_cell.length_c   1.000
_cell.angle_alpha   90.00
_cell.angle_beta   90.00
_cell.angle_gamma   90.00
#
_symmetry.space_group_name_H-M   'P 1'
#
loop_
_entity.id
_entity.type
_entity.pdbx_description
1 polymer ?
#
loop_
_entity_poly.entity_id
_entity_poly.type
_entity_poly.pdbx_seq_one_letter_code
_entity_poly.pdbx_strand_id
1 'polypeptide(L)' 'MILDTKSFFGLLRIHHRLSPTARRDDLSGRLKLIADGRINSDPLTRRCLALFLRRRS' A
#
# COMPACT_ATOMS: atom_id res chain seq x y z
N MET A 1 -13.19 -19.15 -0.04
CA MET A 1 -13.21 -17.68 0.15
C MET A 1 -12.15 -17.09 -0.77
N ILE A 2 -12.53 -16.48 -1.89
CA ILE A 2 -11.59 -15.75 -2.75
C ILE A 2 -11.30 -14.42 -2.06
N LEU A 3 -10.05 -14.22 -1.64
CA LEU A 3 -9.60 -12.95 -1.08
C LEU A 3 -9.43 -11.96 -2.23
N ASP A 4 -10.23 -10.89 -2.26
CA ASP A 4 -10.08 -9.85 -3.28
C ASP A 4 -8.86 -8.97 -2.97
N THR A 5 -7.71 -9.37 -3.53
CA THR A 5 -6.45 -8.63 -3.40
C THR A 5 -6.22 -7.62 -4.53
N LYS A 6 -7.21 -7.37 -5.40
CA LYS A 6 -7.03 -6.49 -6.58
C LYS A 6 -6.59 -5.09 -6.19
N SER A 7 -7.18 -4.54 -5.13
CA SER A 7 -6.85 -3.21 -4.59
C SER A 7 -5.38 -3.11 -4.18
N PHE A 8 -4.87 -4.09 -3.42
CA PHE A 8 -3.47 -4.14 -3.01
C PHE A 8 -2.50 -4.25 -4.20
N PHE A 9 -2.75 -5.17 -5.14
CA PHE A 9 -1.89 -5.31 -6.32
C PHE A 9 -1.97 -4.12 -7.28
N GLY A 10 -3.13 -3.46 -7.39
CA GLY A 10 -3.28 -2.20 -8.11
C GLY A 10 -2.40 -1.10 -7.52
N LEU A 11 -2.34 -1.03 -6.20
CA LEU A 11 -1.52 -0.09 -5.44
C LEU A 11 -0.02 -0.35 -5.66
N LEU A 12 0.41 -1.61 -5.63
CA LEU A 12 1.79 -2.00 -5.97
C LEU A 12 2.12 -1.68 -7.45
N ARG A 13 1.19 -1.92 -8.37
CA ARG A 13 1.41 -1.61 -9.80
C ARG A 13 1.67 -0.12 -10.03
N ILE A 14 0.94 0.75 -9.33
CA ILE A 14 1.17 2.20 -9.37
C ILE A 14 2.53 2.53 -8.77
N HIS A 15 2.83 1.98 -7.59
CA HIS A 15 4.11 2.20 -6.91
C HIS A 15 5.33 1.90 -7.80
N HIS A 16 5.32 0.78 -8.53
CA HIS A 16 6.43 0.40 -9.40
C HIS A 16 6.61 1.30 -10.63
N ARG A 17 5.58 2.05 -11.03
CA ARG A 17 5.65 3.03 -12.13
C ARG A 17 6.20 4.39 -11.69
N LEU A 18 6.31 4.64 -10.40
CA LEU A 18 6.86 5.89 -9.88
C LEU A 18 8.37 5.97 -10.12
N SER A 19 8.88 7.21 -10.21
CA SER A 19 10.33 7.46 -10.22
C SER A 19 10.98 6.91 -8.94
N PRO A 20 12.29 6.59 -8.96
CA PRO A 20 12.97 6.05 -7.78
C PRO A 20 12.84 6.94 -6.54
N THR A 21 12.89 8.26 -6.71
CA THR A 21 12.70 9.25 -5.65
C THR A 21 11.30 9.17 -5.04
N ALA A 22 10.26 9.13 -5.87
CA ALA A 22 8.88 9.03 -5.40
C ALA A 22 8.57 7.66 -4.76
N ARG A 23 9.23 6.59 -5.18
CA ARG A 23 9.06 5.25 -4.59
C ARG A 23 9.50 5.15 -3.14
N ARG A 24 10.45 5.98 -2.68
CA ARG A 24 11.01 5.84 -1.33
C ARG A 24 9.94 6.01 -0.25
N ASP A 25 9.07 7.00 -0.42
CA ASP A 25 8.12 7.41 0.61
C ASP A 25 6.65 7.13 0.24
N ASP A 26 6.37 6.60 -0.96
CA ASP A 26 5.01 6.40 -1.45
C ASP A 26 4.20 5.40 -0.61
N LEU A 27 4.69 4.18 -0.38
CA LEU A 27 3.92 3.15 0.34
C LEU A 27 3.82 3.45 1.84
N SER A 28 4.88 3.96 2.46
CA SER A 28 4.87 4.39 3.86
C SER A 28 3.96 5.60 4.06
N GLY A 29 4.00 6.57 3.16
CA GLY A 29 3.10 7.73 3.14
C GLY A 29 1.63 7.31 2.98
N ARG A 30 1.34 6.41 2.04
CA ARG A 30 -0.03 5.86 1.88
C ARG A 30 -0.50 5.12 3.11
N LEU A 31 0.34 4.29 3.73
CA LEU A 31 -0.02 3.59 4.96
C LEU A 31 -0.37 4.58 6.08
N LYS A 32 0.41 5.67 6.21
CA LYS A 32 0.12 6.75 7.18
C LYS A 32 -1.20 7.45 6.88
N LEU A 33 -1.45 7.84 5.63
CA LEU A 33 -2.71 8.47 5.23
C LEU A 33 -3.92 7.59 5.47
N ILE A 34 -3.77 6.27 5.32
CA ILE A 34 -4.83 5.30 5.64
C ILE A 34 -5.03 5.20 7.16
N ALA A 35 -3.96 5.18 7.96
CA ALA A 35 -4.05 5.17 9.42
C ALA A 35 -4.70 6.44 9.98
N ASP A 36 -4.42 7.59 9.36
CA ASP A 36 -5.02 8.89 9.68
C ASP A 36 -6.49 9.03 9.19
N GLY A 37 -7.04 8.00 8.53
CA GLY A 37 -8.40 8.04 7.99
C GLY A 37 -8.57 8.99 6.79
N ARG A 38 -7.48 9.48 6.19
CA ARG A 38 -7.49 10.40 5.04
C ARG A 38 -7.70 9.68 3.71
N ILE A 39 -7.43 8.38 3.67
CA ILE A 39 -7.67 7.52 2.50
C ILE A 39 -8.46 6.29 2.96
N ASN A 40 -9.59 6.05 2.33
CA ASN A 40 -10.35 4.82 2.52
C ASN A 40 -9.65 3.65 1.84
N SER A 41 -9.42 2.58 2.59
CA SER A 41 -8.84 1.34 2.09
C SER A 41 -9.50 0.15 2.79
N ASP A 42 -9.78 -0.90 2.03
CA ASP A 42 -10.34 -2.12 2.59
C ASP A 42 -9.38 -2.75 3.63
N PRO A 43 -9.91 -3.47 4.63
CA PRO A 43 -9.08 -4.04 5.70
C PRO A 43 -7.98 -4.99 5.22
N LEU A 44 -8.19 -5.69 4.10
CA LEU A 44 -7.22 -6.63 3.56
C LEU A 44 -6.04 -5.87 2.92
N THR A 45 -6.29 -4.84 2.12
CA THR A 45 -5.26 -3.97 1.54
C THR A 45 -4.40 -3.32 2.62
N ARG A 46 -5.01 -2.81 3.71
CA ARG A 46 -4.29 -2.29 4.89
C ARG A 46 -3.31 -3.31 5.46
N ARG A 47 -3.79 -4.54 5.70
CA ARG A 47 -2.99 -5.62 6.27
C ARG A 47 -1.86 -6.06 5.33
N CYS A 48 -2.15 -6.21 4.04
CA CYS A 48 -1.14 -6.55 3.03
C CYS A 48 -0.06 -5.47 2.91
N LEU A 49 -0.44 -4.18 2.92
CA LEU A 49 0.49 -3.06 2.84
C LEU A 49 1.41 -3.00 4.06
N ALA A 50 0.87 -3.14 5.27
CA ALA A 50 1.65 -3.17 6.49
C ALA A 50 2.65 -4.34 6.51
N LEU A 51 2.22 -5.54 6.12
CA LEU A 51 3.09 -6.72 6.03
C LEU A 51 4.19 -6.56 4.97
N PHE A 52 3.86 -5.98 3.81
CA PHE A 52 4.82 -5.72 2.74
C PHE A 52 5.92 -4.77 3.21
N LEU A 53 5.54 -3.66 3.85
CA LEU A 53 6.49 -2.68 4.38
C LEU A 53 7.37 -3.27 5.47
N ARG A 54 6.80 -4.06 6.39
CA ARG A 54 7.56 -4.74 7.45
C ARG A 54 8.61 -5.70 6.91
N ARG A 55 8.39 -6.36 5.76
CA ARG A 55 9.37 -7.26 5.13
C ARG A 55 10.44 -6.55 4.32
N ARG A 56 10.22 -5.28 3.96
CA ARG A 56 11.16 -4.46 3.17
C ARG A 56 12.10 -3.63 4.07
N SER A 57 11.76 -3.52 5.36
CA SER A 57 12.57 -2.87 6.41
C SER A 57 13.71 -3.79 6.84
#